data_AF-A0A179SM68-F1
#
_entry.id   AF-A0A179SM68-F1
#
_cell.length_a   1.000
_cell.length_b   1.000
_cell.length_c   1.000
_cell.angle_alpha   90.00
_cell.angle_beta   90.00
_cell.angle_gamma   90.00
#
_symmetry.space_group_name_H-M   'P 1'
#
loop_
_entity.id
_entity.type
_entity.pdbx_description
1 polymer ?
#
loop_
_entity_poly.entity_id
_entity_poly.type
_entity_poly.pdbx_seq_one_letter_code
_entity_poly.pdbx_strand_id
1 'polypeptide(L)'
;MPKQTFFHLAKDKQDTLIQSAKEEFSRVPLHEASIANIIKNAGIPRGSFYQYFEDKEDLFFYLLNQLAQKNHERFLSILKEKNGDLFETFIDNFQFMVKSHRKAEHKNFFKNVFLNMNYKQENTLANNIYMENQKNQYLSTINLINREKLNIQDERELHHVMKIISAVTFQNLIQVFVKDSTDEEALRNYLEQIDLLKRGLQKDYTNELT
;
A
#
# COMPACT_ATOMS: atom_id res chain seq x y z
N MET A 1 -13.84 12.27 -1.91
CA MET A 1 -14.16 11.29 -0.84
C MET A 1 -15.62 10.90 -1.01
N PRO A 2 -16.07 9.68 -0.62
CA PRO A 2 -17.46 9.30 -0.76
C PRO A 2 -18.40 10.28 -0.04
N LYS A 3 -19.56 10.53 -0.63
CA LYS A 3 -20.64 11.34 -0.06
C LYS A 3 -21.28 10.60 1.12
N GLN A 4 -21.88 11.32 2.07
CA GLN A 4 -22.50 10.72 3.27
C GLN A 4 -23.55 9.64 2.95
N THR A 5 -24.29 9.83 1.87
CA THR A 5 -25.24 8.89 1.28
C THR A 5 -24.67 7.49 1.02
N PHE A 6 -23.37 7.38 0.69
CA PHE A 6 -22.71 6.08 0.55
C PHE A 6 -22.67 5.33 1.90
N PHE A 7 -22.32 6.04 2.98
CA PHE A 7 -22.20 5.46 4.31
C PHE A 7 -23.55 5.09 4.95
N HIS A 8 -24.65 5.64 4.45
CA HIS A 8 -26.01 5.28 4.85
C HIS A 8 -26.57 4.05 4.11
N LEU A 9 -25.86 3.51 3.11
CA LEU A 9 -26.27 2.27 2.46
C LEU A 9 -26.18 1.10 3.43
N ALA A 10 -27.07 0.13 3.25
CA ALA A 10 -26.93 -1.17 3.88
C ALA A 10 -25.56 -1.79 3.51
N LYS A 11 -24.95 -2.50 4.45
CA LYS A 11 -23.55 -2.94 4.35
C LYS A 11 -23.30 -3.85 3.13
N ASP A 12 -24.25 -4.73 2.85
CA ASP A 12 -24.28 -5.58 1.65
C ASP A 12 -24.21 -4.77 0.34
N LYS A 13 -24.94 -3.65 0.26
CA LYS A 13 -24.91 -2.76 -0.91
C LYS A 13 -23.58 -2.01 -1.04
N GLN A 14 -23.03 -1.55 0.08
CA GLN A 14 -21.69 -0.94 0.07
C GLN A 14 -20.66 -1.95 -0.45
N ASP A 15 -20.67 -3.16 0.12
CA ASP A 15 -19.70 -4.20 -0.22
C ASP A 15 -19.84 -4.65 -1.68
N THR A 16 -21.06 -4.75 -2.20
CA THR A 16 -21.33 -5.09 -3.61
C THR A 16 -20.78 -4.03 -4.57
N LEU A 17 -21.01 -2.74 -4.29
CA LEU A 17 -20.47 -1.66 -5.11
C LEU A 17 -18.94 -1.62 -5.06
N ILE A 18 -18.36 -1.81 -3.88
CA ILE A 18 -16.91 -1.81 -3.67
C ILE A 18 -16.26 -3.00 -4.36
N GLN A 19 -16.88 -4.18 -4.34
CA GLN A 19 -16.38 -5.35 -5.04
C GLN A 19 -16.45 -5.17 -6.55
N SER A 20 -17.57 -4.67 -7.08
CA SER A 20 -17.72 -4.37 -8.51
C SER A 20 -16.70 -3.34 -9.02
N ALA A 21 -16.37 -2.36 -8.18
CA ALA A 21 -15.35 -1.37 -8.47
C ALA A 21 -13.95 -2.00 -8.52
N LYS A 22 -13.61 -2.84 -7.53
CA LYS A 22 -12.33 -3.57 -7.51
C LYS A 22 -12.18 -4.45 -8.74
N GLU A 23 -13.22 -5.16 -9.15
CA GLU A 23 -13.23 -5.97 -10.37
C GLU A 23 -12.89 -5.12 -11.61
N GLU A 24 -13.57 -3.99 -11.80
CA GLU A 24 -13.31 -3.10 -12.93
C GLU A 24 -11.88 -2.54 -12.93
N PHE A 25 -11.40 -2.06 -11.77
CA PHE A 25 -10.03 -1.54 -11.64
C PHE A 25 -8.95 -2.63 -11.68
N SER A 26 -9.31 -3.89 -11.47
CA SER A 26 -8.43 -5.04 -11.73
C SER A 26 -8.37 -5.38 -13.21
N ARG A 27 -9.49 -5.17 -13.93
CA ARG A 27 -9.61 -5.49 -15.35
C ARG A 27 -8.85 -4.52 -16.24
N VAL A 28 -8.92 -3.22 -15.94
CA VAL A 28 -8.31 -2.15 -16.76
C VAL A 28 -7.69 -1.04 -15.90
N PRO A 29 -6.72 -0.27 -16.44
CA PRO A 29 -6.20 0.93 -15.78
C PRO A 29 -7.29 1.97 -15.50
N LEU A 30 -7.05 2.86 -14.52
CA LEU A 30 -8.02 3.88 -14.08
C LEU A 30 -8.59 4.72 -15.25
N HIS A 31 -7.75 5.15 -16.18
CA HIS A 31 -8.18 5.98 -17.30
C HIS A 31 -9.14 5.25 -18.26
N GLU A 32 -9.05 3.92 -18.36
CA GLU A 32 -9.94 3.06 -19.16
C GLU A 32 -11.15 2.53 -18.39
N ALA A 33 -11.14 2.60 -17.05
CA ALA A 33 -12.24 2.10 -16.22
C ALA A 33 -13.57 2.82 -16.50
N SER A 34 -14.67 2.05 -16.47
CA SER A 34 -16.01 2.51 -16.82
C SER A 34 -16.98 2.46 -15.65
N ILE A 35 -17.56 3.60 -15.30
CA ILE A 35 -18.68 3.70 -14.34
C ILE A 35 -19.84 2.79 -14.78
N ALA A 36 -20.11 2.69 -16.09
CA ALA A 36 -21.21 1.87 -16.61
C ALA A 36 -21.01 0.37 -16.30
N ASN A 37 -19.77 -0.13 -16.33
CA ASN A 37 -19.47 -1.52 -15.97
C ASN A 37 -19.63 -1.73 -14.47
N ILE A 38 -19.13 -0.80 -13.64
CA ILE A 38 -19.23 -0.87 -12.18
C ILE A 38 -20.69 -0.93 -11.74
N ILE A 39 -21.55 -0.02 -12.23
CA ILE A 39 -22.97 0.01 -11.82
C ILE A 39 -23.75 -1.18 -12.34
N LYS A 40 -23.39 -1.72 -13.51
CA LYS A 40 -24.00 -2.92 -14.10
C LYS A 40 -23.69 -4.14 -13.24
N ASN A 41 -22.44 -4.34 -12.85
CA ASN A 41 -22.04 -5.43 -11.95
C ASN A 41 -22.65 -5.26 -10.55
N ALA A 42 -22.70 -4.03 -10.05
CA ALA A 42 -23.26 -3.74 -8.73
C ALA A 42 -24.79 -3.79 -8.66
N GLY A 43 -25.48 -3.86 -9.81
CA GLY A 43 -26.94 -3.87 -9.88
C GLY A 43 -27.59 -2.56 -9.43
N ILE A 44 -26.92 -1.41 -9.61
CA ILE A 44 -27.45 -0.09 -9.23
C ILE A 44 -27.70 0.82 -10.44
N PRO A 45 -28.69 1.73 -10.39
CA PRO A 45 -28.87 2.75 -11.42
C PRO A 45 -27.69 3.74 -11.49
N ARG A 46 -27.45 4.33 -12.68
CA ARG A 46 -26.38 5.33 -12.87
C ARG A 46 -26.52 6.54 -11.94
N GLY A 47 -27.74 7.00 -11.69
CA GLY A 47 -27.99 8.11 -10.77
C GLY A 47 -27.52 7.82 -9.34
N SER A 48 -27.61 6.56 -8.89
CA SER A 48 -27.15 6.15 -7.56
C SER A 48 -25.64 6.29 -7.41
N PHE A 49 -24.86 5.99 -8.46
CA PHE A 49 -23.41 6.20 -8.42
C PHE A 49 -23.05 7.65 -8.07
N TYR A 50 -23.64 8.62 -8.75
CA TYR A 50 -23.36 10.04 -8.52
C TYR A 50 -23.94 10.57 -7.20
N GLN A 51 -24.87 9.84 -6.59
CA GLN A 51 -25.26 10.09 -5.21
C GLN A 51 -24.17 9.69 -4.23
N TYR A 52 -23.31 8.71 -4.55
CA TYR A 52 -22.28 8.17 -3.65
C TYR A 52 -20.89 8.73 -3.89
N PHE A 53 -20.51 8.92 -5.16
CA PHE A 53 -19.18 9.36 -5.59
C PHE A 53 -19.30 10.49 -6.61
N GLU A 54 -18.28 11.34 -6.73
CA GLU A 54 -18.25 12.39 -7.74
C GLU A 54 -17.97 11.82 -9.13
N ASP A 55 -16.97 10.95 -9.21
CA ASP A 55 -16.49 10.28 -10.42
C ASP A 55 -15.82 8.94 -10.08
N LYS A 56 -15.18 8.31 -11.07
CA LYS A 56 -14.49 7.02 -10.87
C LYS A 56 -13.17 7.20 -10.10
N GLU A 57 -12.54 8.36 -10.20
CA GLU A 57 -11.32 8.74 -9.51
C GLU A 57 -11.57 8.84 -8.00
N ASP A 58 -12.67 9.46 -7.58
CA ASP A 58 -13.10 9.53 -6.19
C ASP A 58 -13.29 8.14 -5.58
N LEU A 59 -14.01 7.26 -6.28
CA LEU A 59 -14.17 5.86 -5.88
C LEU A 59 -12.84 5.12 -5.82
N PHE A 60 -11.97 5.31 -6.83
CA PHE A 60 -10.65 4.69 -6.86
C PHE A 60 -9.78 5.15 -5.68
N PHE A 61 -9.73 6.45 -5.40
CA PHE A 61 -8.96 7.00 -4.28
C PHE A 61 -9.51 6.56 -2.92
N TYR A 62 -10.82 6.41 -2.79
CA TYR A 62 -11.43 5.80 -1.61
C TYR A 62 -10.91 4.37 -1.38
N LEU A 63 -10.91 3.53 -2.42
CA LEU A 63 -10.37 2.16 -2.35
C LEU A 63 -8.88 2.16 -2.00
N LEU A 64 -8.09 3.07 -2.59
CA LEU A 64 -6.67 3.21 -2.28
C LEU A 64 -6.44 3.60 -0.82
N ASN A 65 -7.26 4.49 -0.26
CA ASN A 65 -7.14 4.91 1.13
C ASN A 65 -7.48 3.75 2.09
N GLN A 66 -8.52 2.97 1.80
CA GLN A 66 -8.84 1.76 2.57
C GLN A 66 -7.68 0.75 2.55
N LEU A 67 -7.10 0.52 1.37
CA LEU A 67 -5.98 -0.40 1.21
C LEU A 67 -4.74 0.12 1.95
N ALA A 68 -4.43 1.41 1.85
CA ALA A 68 -3.32 2.03 2.55
C ALA A 68 -3.48 1.92 4.07
N GLN A 69 -4.67 2.18 4.61
CA GLN A 69 -4.96 2.03 6.03
C GLN A 69 -4.76 0.59 6.51
N LYS A 70 -5.31 -0.39 5.78
CA LYS A 70 -5.13 -1.82 6.11
C LYS A 70 -3.66 -2.24 6.08
N ASN A 71 -2.90 -1.75 5.10
CA ASN A 71 -1.47 -2.01 4.99
C ASN A 71 -0.69 -1.37 6.13
N HIS A 72 -1.06 -0.15 6.54
CA HIS A 72 -0.48 0.56 7.68
C HIS A 72 -0.73 -0.19 8.99
N GLU A 73 -1.97 -0.58 9.27
CA GLU A 73 -2.34 -1.35 10.46
C GLU A 73 -1.57 -2.69 10.53
N ARG A 74 -1.44 -3.39 9.39
CA ARG A 74 -0.61 -4.59 9.30
C ARG A 74 0.86 -4.30 9.60
N PHE A 75 1.43 -3.26 8.98
CA PHE A 75 2.82 -2.88 9.20
C PHE A 75 3.07 -2.59 10.68
N LEU A 76 2.18 -1.84 11.35
CA LEU A 76 2.27 -1.60 12.78
C LEU A 76 2.17 -2.88 13.62
N SER A 77 1.34 -3.83 13.21
CA SER A 77 1.24 -5.14 13.89
C SER A 77 2.56 -5.91 13.82
N ILE A 78 3.16 -6.00 12.62
CA ILE A 78 4.45 -6.66 12.42
C ILE A 78 5.55 -5.92 13.19
N LEU A 79 5.55 -4.58 13.15
CA LEU A 79 6.53 -3.77 13.87
C LEU A 79 6.52 -4.04 15.37
N LYS A 80 5.33 -4.18 15.96
CA LYS A 80 5.18 -4.56 17.37
C LYS A 80 5.65 -5.99 17.63
N GLU A 81 5.28 -6.94 16.79
CA GLU A 81 5.72 -8.35 16.88
C GLU A 81 7.24 -8.48 16.82
N LYS A 82 7.90 -7.67 15.98
CA LYS A 82 9.36 -7.62 15.84
C LYS A 82 10.05 -6.71 16.86
N ASN A 83 9.35 -6.27 17.91
CA ASN A 83 9.88 -5.41 18.96
C ASN A 83 10.56 -4.14 18.41
N GLY A 84 9.94 -3.53 17.41
CA GLY A 84 10.43 -2.32 16.76
C GLY A 84 11.59 -2.52 15.79
N ASP A 85 11.99 -3.77 15.49
CA ASP A 85 13.03 -4.05 14.51
C ASP A 85 12.58 -3.69 13.10
N LEU A 86 13.14 -2.60 12.57
CA LEU A 86 12.67 -2.03 11.32
C LEU A 86 12.92 -2.96 10.13
N PHE A 87 14.11 -3.54 10.03
CA PHE A 87 14.47 -4.36 8.89
C PHE A 87 13.67 -5.66 8.85
N GLU A 88 13.55 -6.34 9.99
CA GLU A 88 12.72 -7.56 10.08
C GLU A 88 11.25 -7.28 9.77
N THR A 89 10.75 -6.11 10.18
CA THR A 89 9.39 -5.67 9.84
C THR A 89 9.20 -5.50 8.33
N PHE A 90 10.16 -4.86 7.66
CA PHE A 90 10.12 -4.69 6.21
C PHE A 90 10.26 -6.02 5.46
N ILE A 91 11.05 -6.96 5.97
CA ILE A 91 11.19 -8.32 5.42
C ILE A 91 9.85 -9.07 5.50
N ASP A 92 9.26 -9.17 6.68
CA ASP A 92 8.01 -9.90 6.89
C ASP A 92 6.84 -9.26 6.12
N ASN A 93 6.76 -7.93 6.11
CA ASN A 93 5.73 -7.23 5.35
C ASN A 93 5.89 -7.47 3.84
N PHE A 94 7.12 -7.47 3.31
CA PHE A 94 7.36 -7.79 1.90
C PHE A 94 6.94 -9.23 1.56
N GLN A 95 7.37 -10.21 2.36
CA GLN A 95 6.98 -11.61 2.18
C GLN A 95 5.45 -11.80 2.21
N PHE A 96 4.77 -11.12 3.14
CA PHE A 96 3.31 -11.12 3.20
C PHE A 96 2.70 -10.55 1.91
N MET A 97 3.22 -9.41 1.42
CA MET A 97 2.75 -8.82 0.18
C MET A 97 2.96 -9.77 -0.99
N VAL A 98 4.14 -10.34 -1.20
CA VAL A 98 4.37 -11.30 -2.30
C VAL A 98 3.41 -12.50 -2.22
N LYS A 99 3.26 -13.13 -1.05
CA LYS A 99 2.37 -14.29 -0.87
C LYS A 99 0.88 -13.97 -1.08
N SER A 100 0.42 -12.80 -0.65
CA SER A 100 -1.00 -12.42 -0.68
C SER A 100 -1.56 -12.15 -2.09
N HIS A 101 -0.69 -12.04 -3.10
CA HIS A 101 -1.06 -11.66 -4.46
C HIS A 101 -1.06 -12.83 -5.44
N ARG A 102 -0.97 -14.08 -4.95
CA ARG A 102 -1.02 -15.29 -5.78
C ARG A 102 -2.35 -15.49 -6.54
N LYS A 103 -3.43 -14.80 -6.15
CA LYS A 103 -4.68 -14.79 -6.92
C LYS A 103 -4.60 -13.73 -8.04
N ALA A 104 -4.83 -14.16 -9.29
CA ALA A 104 -4.70 -13.32 -10.49
C ALA A 104 -5.51 -12.01 -10.41
N GLU A 105 -6.70 -12.04 -9.82
CA GLU A 105 -7.56 -10.87 -9.62
C GLU A 105 -6.89 -9.81 -8.73
N HIS A 106 -6.26 -10.24 -7.64
CA HIS A 106 -5.53 -9.34 -6.76
C HIS A 106 -4.29 -8.79 -7.46
N LYS A 107 -3.52 -9.64 -8.17
CA LYS A 107 -2.31 -9.22 -8.88
C LYS A 107 -2.57 -8.07 -9.85
N ASN A 108 -3.64 -8.14 -10.64
CA ASN A 108 -3.96 -7.09 -11.61
C ASN A 108 -4.46 -5.80 -10.95
N PHE A 109 -5.29 -5.90 -9.91
CA PHE A 109 -5.65 -4.73 -9.10
C PHE A 109 -4.42 -4.01 -8.60
N PHE A 110 -3.51 -4.76 -7.95
CA PHE A 110 -2.31 -4.19 -7.39
C PHE A 110 -1.39 -3.64 -8.47
N LYS A 111 -1.18 -4.34 -9.60
CA LYS A 111 -0.44 -3.82 -10.74
C LYS A 111 -0.99 -2.46 -11.19
N ASN A 112 -2.30 -2.35 -11.41
CA ASN A 112 -2.93 -1.09 -11.83
C ASN A 112 -2.84 -0.02 -10.74
N VAL A 113 -3.00 -0.39 -9.47
CA VAL A 113 -2.83 0.51 -8.33
C VAL A 113 -1.40 1.03 -8.24
N PHE A 114 -0.39 0.16 -8.28
CA PHE A 114 1.04 0.49 -8.17
C PHE A 114 1.50 1.37 -9.33
N LEU A 115 1.06 1.08 -10.57
CA LEU A 115 1.36 1.93 -11.73
C LEU A 115 0.72 3.33 -11.61
N ASN A 116 -0.41 3.45 -10.92
CA ASN A 116 -1.11 4.72 -10.70
C ASN A 116 -0.78 5.38 -9.35
N MET A 117 0.09 4.80 -8.51
CA MET A 117 0.50 5.45 -7.26
C MET A 117 1.31 6.74 -7.51
N ASN A 118 2.09 6.79 -8.60
CA ASN A 118 2.78 8.02 -9.02
C ASN A 118 1.77 9.12 -9.40
N TYR A 119 0.69 8.76 -10.10
CA TYR A 119 -0.39 9.69 -10.46
C TYR A 119 -1.08 10.29 -9.23
N LYS A 120 -1.24 9.49 -8.16
CA LYS A 120 -1.74 9.99 -6.87
C LYS A 120 -0.72 10.92 -6.20
N GLN A 121 0.56 10.58 -6.16
CA GLN A 121 1.58 11.45 -5.54
C GLN A 121 1.63 12.84 -6.18
N GLU A 122 1.45 12.95 -7.50
CA GLU A 122 1.42 14.22 -8.22
C GLU A 122 0.11 15.02 -7.99
N ASN A 123 -1.04 14.35 -7.86
CA ASN A 123 -2.35 15.01 -7.75
C ASN A 123 -2.88 15.19 -6.30
N THR A 124 -2.25 14.60 -5.28
CA THR A 124 -2.77 14.65 -3.88
C THR A 124 -2.23 15.83 -3.07
N LEU A 125 -1.60 16.81 -3.70
CA LEU A 125 -1.17 18.05 -3.03
C LEU A 125 -2.35 18.94 -2.54
N ALA A 126 -3.60 18.57 -2.83
CA ALA A 126 -4.77 19.44 -2.66
C ALA A 126 -5.71 19.15 -1.48
N ASN A 127 -5.49 18.12 -0.62
CA ASN A 127 -6.46 17.76 0.42
C ASN A 127 -5.86 17.65 1.84
N ASN A 128 -6.20 18.60 2.72
CA ASN A 128 -5.65 18.74 4.08
C ASN A 128 -5.89 17.52 4.99
N ILE A 129 -7.04 16.85 4.86
CA ILE A 129 -7.38 15.67 5.68
C ILE A 129 -6.48 14.48 5.35
N TYR A 130 -6.10 14.34 4.07
CA TYR A 130 -5.18 13.28 3.64
C TYR A 130 -3.78 13.50 4.22
N MET A 131 -3.32 14.75 4.23
CA MET A 131 -2.03 15.13 4.82
C MET A 131 -1.99 14.91 6.34
N GLU A 132 -3.08 15.20 7.05
CA GLU A 132 -3.19 14.98 8.49
C GLU A 132 -3.16 13.48 8.84
N ASN A 133 -3.92 12.65 8.13
CA ASN A 133 -3.90 11.20 8.31
C ASN A 133 -2.52 10.61 8.04
N GLN A 134 -1.85 11.03 6.97
CA GLN A 134 -0.47 10.61 6.66
C GLN A 134 0.51 11.00 7.76
N LYS A 135 0.38 12.21 8.31
CA LYS A 135 1.20 12.67 9.44
C LYS A 135 0.99 11.81 10.68
N ASN A 136 -0.26 11.52 11.03
CA ASN A 136 -0.58 10.68 12.19
C ASN A 136 -0.08 9.23 12.01
N GLN A 137 -0.21 8.67 10.81
CA GLN A 137 0.35 7.36 10.47
C GLN A 137 1.88 7.32 10.59
N TYR A 138 2.55 8.35 10.06
CA TYR A 138 4.00 8.49 10.21
C TYR A 138 4.42 8.55 11.67
N LEU A 139 3.80 9.42 12.47
CA LEU A 139 4.09 9.57 13.91
C LEU A 139 3.88 8.27 14.69
N SER A 140 2.76 7.57 14.44
CA SER A 140 2.50 6.27 15.09
C SER A 140 3.53 5.20 14.73
N THR A 141 4.12 5.26 13.53
CA THR A 141 5.16 4.33 13.10
C THR A 141 6.48 4.63 13.80
N ILE A 142 6.98 5.86 13.71
CA ILE A 142 8.32 6.21 14.22
C ILE A 142 8.46 6.04 15.73
N ASN A 143 7.34 6.10 16.47
CA ASN A 143 7.31 5.92 17.92
C ASN A 143 7.47 4.45 18.34
N LEU A 144 7.22 3.50 17.42
CA LEU A 144 7.34 2.07 17.68
C LEU A 144 8.67 1.49 17.18
N ILE A 145 9.45 2.26 16.41
CA ILE A 145 10.74 1.81 15.89
C ILE A 145 11.77 1.77 17.01
N ASN A 146 12.45 0.63 17.14
CA ASN A 146 13.60 0.49 18.02
C ASN A 146 14.81 1.18 17.38
N ARG A 147 15.05 2.43 17.80
CA ARG A 147 16.14 3.27 17.28
C ARG A 147 17.52 2.78 17.72
N GLU A 148 17.64 2.01 18.81
CA GLU A 148 18.92 1.50 19.31
C GLU A 148 19.56 0.48 18.36
N LYS A 149 18.73 -0.21 17.57
CA LYS A 149 19.17 -1.15 16.51
C LYS A 149 19.66 -0.45 15.24
N LEU A 150 19.48 0.87 15.13
CA LEU A 150 19.79 1.63 13.93
C LEU A 150 21.03 2.49 14.13
N ASN A 151 21.85 2.58 13.08
CA ASN A 151 23.00 3.47 13.00
C ASN A 151 22.53 4.86 12.56
N ILE A 152 21.84 5.58 13.46
CA ILE A 152 21.28 6.92 13.21
C ILE A 152 21.56 7.87 14.38
N GLN A 153 21.68 9.16 14.09
CA GLN A 153 21.93 10.22 15.07
C GLN A 153 20.65 10.90 15.55
N ASP A 154 19.67 11.05 14.66
CA ASP A 154 18.44 11.78 14.96
C ASP A 154 17.22 11.29 14.16
N GLU A 155 16.07 11.93 14.37
CA GLU A 155 14.82 11.58 13.70
C GLU A 155 14.80 11.92 12.19
N ARG A 156 15.64 12.87 11.75
CA ARG A 156 15.77 13.21 10.32
C ARG A 156 16.46 12.06 9.60
N GLU A 157 17.50 11.49 10.18
CA GLU A 157 18.15 10.29 9.66
C GLU A 157 17.20 9.08 9.67
N LEU A 158 16.40 8.89 10.72
CA LEU A 158 15.35 7.86 10.72
C LEU A 158 14.38 8.02 9.54
N HIS A 159 13.96 9.25 9.25
CA HIS A 159 13.10 9.55 8.10
C HIS A 159 13.76 9.17 6.78
N HIS A 160 15.07 9.42 6.63
CA HIS A 160 15.83 9.01 5.46
C HIS A 160 15.97 7.49 5.36
N VAL A 161 16.26 6.79 6.46
CA VAL A 161 16.29 5.32 6.52
C VAL A 161 14.95 4.73 6.06
N MET A 162 13.84 5.24 6.61
CA MET A 162 12.49 4.83 6.20
C MET A 162 12.25 5.02 4.71
N LYS A 163 12.65 6.18 4.14
CA LYS A 163 12.53 6.47 2.71
C LYS A 163 13.33 5.51 1.85
N ILE A 164 14.58 5.23 2.22
CA ILE A 164 15.47 4.34 1.47
C ILE A 164 14.92 2.92 1.46
N ILE A 165 14.58 2.37 2.63
CA ILE A 165 14.04 1.00 2.72
C ILE A 165 12.70 0.92 1.98
N SER A 166 11.84 1.93 2.11
CA SER A 166 10.56 1.98 1.38
C SER A 166 10.74 2.03 -0.13
N ALA A 167 11.72 2.79 -0.64
CA ALA A 167 12.03 2.87 -2.07
C ALA A 167 12.52 1.52 -2.62
N VAL A 168 13.44 0.87 -1.89
CA VAL A 168 13.93 -0.47 -2.23
C VAL A 168 12.80 -1.48 -2.22
N THR A 169 11.95 -1.48 -1.18
CA THR A 169 10.77 -2.35 -1.07
C THR A 169 9.83 -2.13 -2.25
N PHE A 170 9.51 -0.87 -2.56
CA PHE A 170 8.61 -0.50 -3.64
C PHE A 170 9.12 -0.94 -5.01
N GLN A 171 10.42 -0.76 -5.27
CA GLN A 171 11.05 -1.21 -6.51
C GLN A 171 10.96 -2.73 -6.69
N ASN A 172 11.17 -3.50 -5.63
CA ASN A 172 11.07 -4.97 -5.69
C ASN A 172 9.62 -5.42 -5.90
N LEU A 173 8.64 -4.77 -5.26
CA LEU A 173 7.23 -5.05 -5.51
C LEU A 173 6.83 -4.79 -6.96
N ILE A 174 7.31 -3.70 -7.58
CA ILE A 174 7.08 -3.44 -9.01
C ILE A 174 7.64 -4.60 -9.86
N GLN A 175 8.81 -5.13 -9.54
CA GLN A 175 9.37 -6.26 -10.30
C GLN A 175 8.46 -7.50 -10.21
N VAL A 176 7.94 -7.81 -9.02
CA VAL A 176 6.97 -8.91 -8.82
C VAL A 176 5.71 -8.71 -9.67
N PHE A 177 5.16 -7.49 -9.71
CA PHE A 177 3.87 -7.22 -10.36
C PHE A 177 3.94 -6.94 -11.86
N VAL A 178 5.08 -6.44 -12.35
CA VAL A 178 5.25 -6.01 -13.74
C VAL A 178 6.09 -6.99 -14.55
N LYS A 179 7.13 -7.59 -13.96
CA LYS A 179 8.09 -8.44 -14.69
C LYS A 179 7.80 -9.94 -14.58
N ASP A 180 6.71 -10.32 -13.90
CA ASP A 180 6.33 -11.72 -13.66
C ASP A 180 7.47 -12.60 -13.11
N SER A 181 8.39 -11.99 -12.35
CA SER A 181 9.45 -12.70 -11.62
C SER A 181 8.84 -13.69 -10.63
N THR A 182 9.53 -14.79 -10.37
CA THR A 182 9.07 -15.76 -9.36
C THR A 182 9.14 -15.16 -7.96
N ASP A 183 8.24 -15.59 -7.07
CA ASP A 183 8.23 -15.16 -5.65
C ASP A 183 9.61 -15.37 -5.00
N GLU A 184 10.30 -16.45 -5.35
CA GLU A 184 11.61 -16.83 -4.82
C GLU A 184 12.72 -15.90 -5.29
N GLU A 185 12.76 -15.57 -6.58
CA GLU A 185 13.76 -14.67 -7.14
C GLU A 185 13.58 -13.25 -6.58
N ALA A 186 12.35 -12.76 -6.52
CA ALA A 186 12.05 -11.45 -5.97
C ALA A 186 12.39 -11.36 -4.47
N LEU A 187 12.10 -12.41 -3.70
CA LEU A 187 12.47 -12.46 -2.29
C LEU A 187 13.98 -12.48 -2.11
N ARG A 188 14.71 -13.29 -2.88
CA ARG A 188 16.17 -13.34 -2.82
C ARG A 188 16.79 -11.97 -3.12
N ASN A 189 16.41 -11.34 -4.23
CA ASN A 189 16.94 -10.03 -4.62
C ASN A 189 16.63 -8.96 -3.55
N TYR A 190 15.43 -9.00 -2.97
CA TYR A 190 15.06 -8.07 -1.91
C TYR A 190 15.87 -8.30 -0.63
N LEU A 191 16.06 -9.56 -0.20
CA LEU A 191 16.88 -9.88 0.98
C LEU A 191 18.34 -9.44 0.81
N GLU A 192 18.93 -9.64 -0.38
CA GLU A 192 20.29 -9.17 -0.69
C GLU A 192 20.40 -7.64 -0.59
N GLN A 193 19.39 -6.91 -1.08
CA GLN A 193 19.38 -5.44 -0.99
C GLN A 193 19.17 -4.96 0.45
N ILE A 194 18.30 -5.62 1.22
CA ILE A 194 18.12 -5.33 2.65
C ILE A 194 19.40 -5.61 3.43
N ASP A 195 20.11 -6.69 3.12
CA ASP A 195 21.40 -7.00 3.73
C ASP A 195 22.43 -5.89 3.50
N LEU A 196 22.55 -5.40 2.26
CA LEU A 196 23.41 -4.27 1.94
C LEU A 196 23.05 -3.00 2.73
N LEU A 197 21.76 -2.74 2.94
CA LEU A 197 21.31 -1.63 3.76
C LEU A 197 21.64 -1.84 5.24
N LYS A 198 21.43 -3.06 5.78
CA LYS A 198 21.75 -3.41 7.17
C LYS A 198 23.22 -3.14 7.50
N ARG A 199 24.15 -3.46 6.59
CA ARG A 199 25.60 -3.21 6.78
C ARG A 199 25.96 -1.76 7.08
N GLY A 200 25.19 -0.79 6.57
CA GLY A 200 25.43 0.64 6.81
C GLY A 200 24.53 1.26 7.87
N LEU A 201 23.30 0.74 8.01
CA LEU A 201 22.21 1.39 8.73
C LEU A 201 21.75 0.62 9.98
N GLN A 202 22.18 -0.63 10.17
CA GLN A 202 21.94 -1.40 11.39
C GLN A 202 23.17 -1.33 12.29
N LYS A 203 22.94 -1.08 13.59
CA LYS A 203 23.99 -1.06 14.59
C LYS A 203 24.42 -2.48 14.93
N ASP A 204 25.72 -2.69 15.13
CA ASP A 204 26.31 -3.99 15.52
C ASP A 204 25.93 -5.13 14.57
N TYR A 205 25.78 -4.83 13.28
CA TYR A 205 25.44 -5.82 12.26
C TYR A 205 26.57 -6.86 12.17
N THR A 206 26.24 -8.11 12.51
CA THR A 206 27.12 -9.27 12.30
C THR A 206 26.54 -10.10 11.17
N ASN A 207 27.35 -10.39 10.16
CA ASN A 207 26.89 -11.11 8.98
C ASN A 207 26.58 -12.56 9.38
N GLU A 208 25.31 -12.96 9.46
CA GLU A 208 24.91 -14.33 9.81
C GLU A 208 25.07 -15.33 8.65
N LEU A 209 25.66 -14.89 7.53
CA LEU A 209 25.83 -15.66 6.28
C LEU A 209 27.26 -16.23 6.09
N THR A 210 28.06 -16.37 7.15
CA THR A 210 29.35 -17.09 7.12
C THR A 210 29.30 -18.45 7.79
#